data_AF-A0A946BV47-F1
#
_entry.id   AF-A0A946BV47-F1
#
_cell.length_a   1.000
_cell.length_b   1.000
_cell.length_c   1.000
_cell.angle_alpha   90.00
_cell.angle_beta   90.00
_cell.angle_gamma   90.00
#
_symmetry.space_group_name_H-M   'P 1'
#
loop_
_entity.id
_entity.type
_entity.pdbx_description
1 polymer ?
#
loop_
_entity_poly.entity_id
_entity_poly.type
_entity_poly.pdbx_seq_one_letter_code
_entity_poly.pdbx_strand_id
1 'polypeptide(L)' 'MRDTTLRGFTLLELMITVLIVAILGAIAYPSYQAYLSRAYRSEAYTALNQWANLQEQYFLDQRRYADDMSSLGAPANSFV' A
#
# COMPACT_ATOMS: atom_id res chain seq x y z
N MET A 1 -48.10 11.50 32.58
CA MET A 1 -46.63 11.41 32.51
C MET A 1 -46.30 10.21 31.63
N ARG A 2 -45.54 10.40 30.55
CA ARG A 2 -45.13 9.29 29.67
C ARG A 2 -43.73 8.88 30.10
N ASP A 3 -43.61 7.69 30.68
CA ASP A 3 -42.32 7.12 31.00
C ASP A 3 -41.66 6.66 29.69
N THR A 4 -40.74 7.48 29.19
CA THR A 4 -39.85 7.09 28.10
C THR A 4 -38.79 6.17 28.67
N THR A 5 -39.05 4.86 28.68
CA THR A 5 -38.05 3.85 29.02
C THR A 5 -36.94 3.86 27.96
N LEU A 6 -35.76 4.35 28.34
CA LEU A 6 -34.53 4.18 27.56
C LEU A 6 -34.22 2.68 27.50
N ARG A 7 -34.26 2.10 26.31
CA ARG A 7 -33.83 0.70 26.08
C ARG A 7 -32.29 0.66 26.01
N GLY A 8 -31.67 -0.12 26.89
CA GLY A 8 -30.23 -0.43 26.85
C GLY A 8 -29.93 -1.64 25.97
N PHE A 9 -28.64 -1.82 25.61
CA PHE A 9 -28.16 -3.01 24.89
C PHE A 9 -27.83 -4.15 25.87
N THR A 10 -27.88 -5.39 25.40
CA THR A 10 -27.55 -6.58 26.20
C THR A 10 -26.08 -6.99 26.04
N LEU A 11 -25.52 -7.63 27.06
CA LEU A 11 -24.18 -8.24 26.95
C LEU A 11 -24.09 -9.25 25.80
N LEU A 12 -25.19 -9.97 25.53
CA LEU A 12 -25.26 -10.95 24.45
C LEU A 12 -25.14 -10.28 23.07
N GLU A 13 -25.80 -9.14 22.85
CA GLU A 13 -25.64 -8.36 21.61
C GLU A 13 -24.20 -7.89 21.40
N LEU A 14 -23.52 -7.46 22.47
CA LEU A 14 -22.11 -7.07 22.40
C LEU A 14 -21.20 -8.26 22.05
N MET A 15 -21.43 -9.42 22.67
CA MET A 15 -20.61 -10.60 22.40
C MET A 15 -20.72 -11.06 20.94
N ILE A 16 -21.94 -11.07 20.39
CA ILE A 16 -22.18 -11.45 19.00
C ILE A 16 -21.56 -10.43 18.04
N THR A 17 -21.72 -9.14 18.32
CA THR A 17 -21.14 -8.08 17.47
C THR A 17 -19.61 -8.13 17.44
N VAL A 18 -18.96 -8.28 18.60
CA VAL A 18 -17.49 -8.43 18.68
C VAL A 18 -17.03 -9.71 17.98
N LEU A 19 -17.76 -10.82 18.13
CA LEU A 19 -17.46 -12.07 17.44
C LEU A 19 -17.48 -11.91 15.91
N ILE A 20 -18.50 -11.24 15.37
CA ILE A 20 -18.59 -10.99 13.93
C ILE A 20 -17.41 -10.13 13.45
N VAL A 21 -17.09 -9.04 14.18
CA VAL A 21 -15.95 -8.17 13.85
C VAL A 21 -14.62 -8.93 13.90
N ALA A 22 -14.43 -9.83 14.88
CA ALA A 22 -13.23 -10.64 15.00
C ALA A 22 -13.05 -11.59 13.80
N ILE A 23 -14.13 -12.26 13.38
CA ILE A 23 -14.11 -13.17 12.21
C ILE A 23 -13.78 -12.38 10.94
N LEU A 24 -14.44 -11.23 10.72
CA LEU A 24 -14.18 -10.38 9.57
C LEU A 24 -12.74 -9.84 9.59
N GLY A 25 -12.27 -9.37 10.74
CA GLY A 25 -10.91 -8.85 10.91
C GLY A 25 -9.82 -9.88 10.60
N ALA A 26 -10.03 -11.13 11.02
CA ALA A 26 -9.09 -12.22 10.76
C ALA A 26 -8.85 -12.49 9.27
N ILE A 27 -9.86 -12.25 8.42
CA ILE A 27 -9.77 -12.46 6.96
C ILE A 27 -9.38 -11.15 6.25
N ALA A 28 -10.01 -10.03 6.63
CA ALA A 28 -9.83 -8.74 5.98
C ALA A 28 -8.42 -8.18 6.16
N TYR A 29 -7.84 -8.31 7.36
CA TYR A 29 -6.52 -7.76 7.65
C TYR A 29 -5.39 -8.36 6.78
N PRO A 30 -5.17 -9.69 6.74
CA PRO A 30 -4.14 -10.26 5.88
C PRO A 30 -4.42 -10.04 4.39
N SER A 31 -5.70 -10.03 3.97
CA SER A 31 -6.07 -9.73 2.59
C SER A 31 -5.68 -8.31 2.18
N TYR A 32 -5.95 -7.32 3.03
CA TYR A 32 -5.56 -5.93 2.80
C TYR A 32 -4.03 -5.76 2.75
N GLN A 33 -3.30 -6.43 3.65
CA GLN A 33 -1.83 -6.43 3.61
C GLN A 33 -1.27 -7.03 2.31
N ALA A 34 -1.84 -8.14 1.84
CA ALA A 34 -1.46 -8.74 0.56
C ALA A 34 -1.77 -7.82 -0.63
N TYR A 35 -2.89 -7.11 -0.58
CA TYR A 35 -3.25 -6.10 -1.58
C TYR A 35 -2.23 -4.96 -1.62
N LEU A 36 -1.87 -4.38 -0.47
CA LEU A 36 -0.84 -3.33 -0.38
C LEU A 36 0.51 -3.83 -0.90
N SER A 37 0.93 -5.03 -0.53
CA SER A 37 2.17 -5.63 -1.03
C SER A 37 2.18 -5.74 -2.56
N ARG A 38 1.05 -6.14 -3.16
CA ARG A 38 0.90 -6.19 -4.62
C ARG A 38 0.92 -4.79 -5.25
N ALA A 39 0.27 -3.81 -4.63
CA ALA A 39 0.29 -2.43 -5.10
C ALA A 39 1.71 -1.84 -5.12
N TYR A 40 2.45 -1.97 -4.01
CA TYR A 40 3.84 -1.52 -3.93
C TYR A 40 4.75 -2.22 -4.94
N ARG A 41 4.55 -3.52 -5.17
CA ARG A 41 5.29 -4.25 -6.22
C ARG A 41 4.99 -3.68 -7.60
N SER A 42 3.73 -3.41 -7.91
CA SER A 42 3.33 -2.83 -9.19
C SER A 42 3.99 -1.47 -9.41
N GLU A 43 3.96 -0.60 -8.40
CA GLU A 43 4.59 0.72 -8.46
C GLU A 43 6.11 0.61 -8.64
N ALA A 44 6.76 -0.31 -7.91
CA ALA A 44 8.18 -0.58 -8.07
C ALA A 44 8.53 -1.05 -9.49
N TYR A 45 7.72 -1.92 -10.10
CA TYR A 45 7.93 -2.34 -11.50
C TYR A 45 7.80 -1.17 -12.47
N THR A 46 6.82 -0.29 -12.28
CA THR A 46 6.67 0.92 -13.10
C THR A 46 7.89 1.82 -12.98
N ALA A 47 8.36 2.07 -11.75
CA ALA A 47 9.55 2.86 -11.50
C ALA A 47 10.80 2.23 -12.14
N LEU A 48 11.02 0.92 -11.96
CA LEU A 48 12.16 0.22 -12.56
C LEU A 48 12.16 0.28 -14.09
N ASN A 49 10.98 0.14 -14.73
CA ASN A 49 10.87 0.29 -16.18
C ASN A 49 11.18 1.72 -16.65
N GLN A 50 10.76 2.73 -15.88
CA GLN A 50 11.13 4.11 -16.17
C GLN A 50 12.66 4.30 -16.13
N TRP A 51 13.34 3.76 -15.10
CA TRP A 51 14.79 3.81 -14.99
C TRP A 51 15.49 3.05 -16.11
N ALA A 52 14.98 1.88 -16.50
CA ALA A 52 15.52 1.12 -17.62
C ALA A 52 15.46 1.91 -18.93
N ASN A 53 14.33 2.58 -19.22
CA ASN A 53 14.19 3.43 -20.40
C ASN A 53 15.17 4.62 -20.39
N LEU A 54 15.37 5.25 -19.23
CA LEU A 54 16.36 6.34 -19.09
C LEU A 54 17.79 5.84 -19.30
N GLN A 55 18.10 4.65 -18.80
CA GLN A 55 19.40 4.01 -19.02
C GLN A 55 19.65 3.68 -20.49
N GLU A 56 18.64 3.22 -21.22
CA GLU A 56 18.74 3.00 -22.67
C GLU A 56 18.98 4.31 -23.41
N GLN A 57 18.28 5.40 -23.05
CA GLN A 57 18.51 6.72 -23.64
C GLN A 57 19.95 7.19 -23.38
N TYR A 58 20.44 7.08 -22.14
CA TYR A 58 21.81 7.46 -21.79
C TYR A 58 22.85 6.63 -22.56
N PHE A 59 22.59 5.34 -22.77
CA PHE A 59 23.47 4.48 -23.56
C PHE A 59 23.54 4.90 -25.03
N LEU A 60 22.43 5.35 -25.63
CA LEU A 60 22.45 5.87 -27.01
C LEU A 60 23.33 7.12 -27.14
N ASP A 61 23.36 7.96 -26.11
CA ASP A 61 24.13 9.21 -26.11
C ASP A 61 25.61 9.01 -25.76
N GLN A 62 25.90 8.21 -24.74
CA GLN A 62 27.23 8.09 -24.13
C GLN A 62 27.94 6.75 -24.44
N ARG A 63 27.25 5.81 -25.12
CA ARG A 63 27.71 4.43 -25.42
C ARG A 63 28.12 3.63 -24.19
N ARG A 64 27.60 4.01 -23.02
CA ARG A 64 27.78 3.34 -21.74
C ARG A 64 26.52 3.56 -20.90
N TYR A 65 26.24 2.66 -19.97
CA TYR A 65 25.18 2.88 -18.99
C TYR A 65 25.64 3.88 -17.92
N ALA A 66 24.68 4.54 -17.28
CA ALA A 66 24.94 5.45 -16.19
C ALA A 66 25.41 4.68 -14.95
N ASP A 67 26.56 5.11 -14.40
CA ASP A 67 27.10 4.61 -13.13
C ASP A 67 26.43 5.27 -11.91
N ASP A 68 25.79 6.42 -12.10
CA ASP A 68 25.14 7.21 -11.06
C ASP A 68 23.76 7.72 -11.51
N MET A 69 22.78 7.67 -10.61
CA MET A 69 21.39 8.09 -10.84
C MET A 69 21.29 9.59 -11.16
N SER A 70 22.25 10.39 -10.69
CA SER A 70 22.36 11.82 -11.02
C SER A 70 22.49 12.09 -12.52
N SER A 71 23.12 11.17 -13.26
CA SER A 71 23.30 11.28 -14.70
C SER A 71 22.03 10.91 -15.52
N LEU A 72 21.03 10.32 -14.86
CA LEU A 72 19.70 10.00 -15.42
C LEU A 72 18.66 11.07 -15.07
N GLY A 73 19.06 12.21 -14.48
CA GLY A 73 18.15 13.28 -14.08
C GLY A 73 17.45 13.06 -12.75
N ALA A 74 17.85 12.05 -11.97
CA ALA A 74 17.39 11.84 -10.60
C ALA A 74 18.18 12.69 -9.60
N PRO A 75 17.59 13.13 -8.48
CA PRO A 75 18.39 13.57 -7.34
C PRO A 75 19.26 12.40 -6.86
N ALA A 76 20.50 12.70 -6.41
CA ALA A 76 21.45 11.70 -5.90
C ALA A 76 20.88 10.86 -4.73
N ASN A 77 19.85 11.38 -4.07
CA ASN A 77 19.03 10.74 -3.04
C ASN A 77 17.61 10.52 -3.56
N SER A 78 17.34 9.43 -4.28
CA SER A 78 15.99 9.09 -4.78
C SER A 78 15.02 8.57 -3.70
N PHE A 79 15.42 8.54 -2.42
CA PHE A 79 14.65 7.98 -1.32
C PHE A 79 14.45 8.94 -0.13
N VAL A 80 14.80 10.22 -0.29
CA VAL A 80 14.51 11.30 0.67
C VAL A 80 14.12 12.55 -0.10
#